data_AF-A0A2V2E859-F1
#
_entry.id   AF-A0A2V2E859-F1
#
_cell.length_a   1.000
_cell.length_b   1.000
_cell.length_c   1.000
_cell.angle_alpha   90.00
_cell.angle_beta   90.00
_cell.angle_gamma   90.00
#
_symmetry.space_group_name_H-M   'P 1'
#
loop_
_entity.id
_entity.type
_entity.pdbx_description
1 polymer ?
#
loop_
_entity_poly.entity_id
_entity_poly.type
_entity_poly.pdbx_seq_one_letter_code
_entity_poly.pdbx_strand_id
1 'polypeptide(L)'
;MTRREEFTAWICAQTGSAYVWGAQGHKVRRDGTVYMNQRKVSDNFESWVRQRENGEENARRAISGIRQRLTEGANEVTCYDCSGLIMAYIRDIKGYTTRDLSARGLFAIAKEKAKEGLIPGDLVFRHNGEKITHVGVYIGSGYAVDARGRDSGVIKQRLDAAGWNRFASLEMLNEHGISTADAAMPSYGRCTGKSVYVRSGAGGTYPILATAHRGDRLLALPEQNGWHRIAICCKGKLLTGYMSAKYIEYA
;
A
#
# COMPACT_ATOMS: atom_id res chain seq x y z
N MET A 1 1.47 -5.47 -17.15
CA MET A 1 2.43 -5.64 -16.05
C MET A 1 1.59 -5.86 -14.82
N THR A 2 1.83 -6.93 -14.06
CA THR A 2 1.04 -7.21 -12.86
C THR A 2 1.39 -6.22 -11.74
N ARG A 3 0.51 -5.99 -10.77
CA ARG A 3 0.83 -5.16 -9.58
C ARG A 3 2.14 -5.59 -8.89
N ARG A 4 2.40 -6.90 -8.85
CA ARG A 4 3.63 -7.45 -8.28
C ARG A 4 4.86 -7.11 -9.11
N GLU A 5 4.75 -7.14 -10.44
CA GLU A 5 5.82 -6.70 -11.34
C GLU A 5 6.07 -5.20 -11.22
N GLU A 6 5.00 -4.38 -11.14
CA GLU A 6 5.10 -2.94 -10.92
C GLU A 6 5.80 -2.62 -9.59
N PHE A 7 5.40 -3.29 -8.51
CA PHE A 7 6.04 -3.13 -7.21
C PHE A 7 7.52 -3.50 -7.26
N THR A 8 7.86 -4.63 -7.87
CA THR A 8 9.25 -5.10 -7.99
C THR A 8 10.09 -4.11 -8.80
N ALA A 9 9.57 -3.62 -9.92
CA ALA A 9 10.24 -2.63 -10.76
C ALA A 9 10.43 -1.30 -10.01
N TRP A 10 9.39 -0.84 -9.31
CA TRP A 10 9.43 0.38 -8.52
C TRP A 10 10.48 0.30 -7.41
N ILE A 11 10.56 -0.82 -6.69
CA ILE A 11 11.56 -1.05 -5.65
C ILE A 11 12.97 -1.04 -6.24
N CYS A 12 13.20 -1.72 -7.37
CA CYS A 12 14.51 -1.72 -8.03
C CYS A 12 14.96 -0.31 -8.42
N ALA A 13 14.03 0.51 -8.92
CA ALA A 13 14.29 1.90 -9.30
C ALA A 13 14.72 2.79 -8.13
N GLN A 14 14.45 2.40 -6.88
CA GLN A 14 14.90 3.16 -5.70
C GLN A 14 16.36 2.88 -5.31
N THR A 15 17.03 1.92 -5.96
CA THR A 15 18.45 1.61 -5.73
C THR A 15 19.30 2.87 -5.88
N GLY A 16 20.20 3.11 -4.93
CA GLY A 16 20.99 4.33 -4.86
C GLY A 16 20.36 5.46 -4.04
N SER A 17 19.11 5.35 -3.59
CA SER A 17 18.50 6.28 -2.63
C SER A 17 19.25 6.28 -1.29
N ALA A 18 19.17 7.36 -0.52
CA ALA A 18 19.78 7.48 0.81
C ALA A 18 18.91 6.85 1.91
N TYR A 19 19.53 6.59 3.07
CA TYR A 19 18.82 6.11 4.25
C TYR A 19 18.69 7.21 5.32
N VAL A 20 17.46 7.42 5.80
CA VAL A 20 17.14 8.26 6.96
C VAL A 20 16.03 7.58 7.75
N TRP A 21 16.18 7.44 9.07
CA TRP A 21 15.15 6.83 9.92
C TRP A 21 13.78 7.53 9.75
N GLY A 22 12.71 6.75 9.56
CA GLY A 22 11.35 7.24 9.38
C GLY A 22 11.09 7.94 8.04
N ALA A 23 12.01 7.88 7.08
CA ALA A 23 11.80 8.45 5.76
C ALA A 23 11.06 7.46 4.84
N GLN A 24 10.18 7.97 3.97
CA GLN A 24 9.30 7.16 3.12
C GLN A 24 9.19 7.74 1.71
N GLY A 25 10.29 8.27 1.17
CA GLY A 25 10.31 8.99 -0.12
C GLY A 25 10.49 10.49 0.01
N HIS A 26 11.00 10.95 1.16
CA HIS A 26 11.38 12.36 1.32
C HIS A 26 12.52 12.69 0.36
N LYS A 27 12.45 13.86 -0.27
CA LYS A 27 13.40 14.31 -1.28
C LYS A 27 14.19 15.47 -0.74
N VAL A 28 15.50 15.27 -0.58
CA VAL A 28 16.45 16.33 -0.21
C VAL A 28 16.97 16.97 -1.49
N ARG A 29 16.78 18.28 -1.65
CA ARG A 29 17.29 19.03 -2.79
C ARG A 29 18.66 19.62 -2.49
N ARG A 30 19.38 20.01 -3.55
CA ARG A 30 20.72 20.61 -3.44
C ARG A 30 20.77 21.91 -2.65
N ASP A 31 19.68 22.66 -2.61
CA ASP A 31 19.52 23.87 -1.79
C ASP A 31 19.33 23.58 -0.29
N GLY A 32 19.29 22.30 0.10
CA GLY A 32 19.14 21.85 1.48
C GLY A 32 17.69 21.72 1.94
N THR A 33 16.70 22.05 1.10
CA THR A 33 15.28 21.87 1.44
C THR A 33 14.85 20.40 1.33
N VAL A 34 13.80 20.04 2.06
CA VAL A 34 13.22 18.68 2.06
C VAL A 34 11.76 18.74 1.65
N TYR A 35 11.37 17.85 0.73
CA TYR A 35 10.01 17.73 0.21
C TYR A 35 9.43 16.34 0.44
N MET A 36 8.12 16.29 0.65
CA MET A 36 7.31 15.06 0.59
C MET A 36 6.03 15.37 -0.19
N ASN A 37 5.71 14.56 -1.21
CA ASN A 37 4.51 14.76 -2.05
C ASN A 37 4.34 16.21 -2.52
N GLN A 38 5.39 16.80 -3.11
CA GLN A 38 5.46 18.20 -3.59
C GLN A 38 5.33 19.29 -2.51
N ARG A 39 5.07 18.94 -1.25
CA ARG A 39 5.06 19.88 -0.13
C ARG A 39 6.45 19.98 0.51
N LYS A 40 6.92 21.20 0.74
CA LYS A 40 8.14 21.45 1.54
C LYS A 40 7.86 21.11 3.00
N VAL A 41 8.69 20.26 3.60
CA VAL A 41 8.57 19.81 4.99
C VAL A 41 9.72 20.28 5.88
N SER A 42 10.84 20.74 5.29
CA SER A 42 11.93 21.38 6.01
C SER A 42 12.71 22.32 5.08
N ASP A 43 13.22 23.41 5.63
CA ASP A 43 14.17 24.31 4.97
C ASP A 43 15.63 23.86 5.10
N ASN A 44 15.92 22.92 6.01
CA ASN A 44 17.26 22.42 6.28
C ASN A 44 17.23 20.91 6.49
N PHE A 45 17.84 20.16 5.57
CA PHE A 45 17.84 18.71 5.60
C PHE A 45 18.61 18.13 6.77
N GLU A 46 19.66 18.78 7.26
CA GLU A 46 20.44 18.27 8.37
C GLU A 46 19.67 18.35 9.68
N SER A 47 18.96 19.46 9.91
CA SER A 47 18.06 19.57 11.06
C SER A 47 16.94 18.52 10.96
N TRP A 48 16.38 18.34 9.77
CA TRP A 48 15.37 17.31 9.51
C TRP A 48 15.88 15.89 9.76
N VAL A 49 17.13 15.57 9.38
CA VAL A 49 17.75 14.27 9.69
C VAL A 49 17.96 14.11 11.19
N ARG A 50 18.53 15.11 11.88
CA ARG A 50 18.80 15.05 13.33
C ARG A 50 17.55 14.85 14.18
N GLN A 51 16.41 15.43 13.76
CA GLN A 51 15.13 15.26 14.46
C GLN A 51 14.57 13.83 14.36
N ARG A 52 15.02 13.03 13.39
CA ARG A 52 14.51 11.68 13.13
C ARG A 52 15.45 10.58 13.60
N GLU A 53 16.73 10.86 13.56
CA GLU A 53 17.76 9.88 13.85
C GLU A 53 17.93 9.66 15.35
N ASN A 54 18.14 8.40 15.73
CA ASN A 54 18.41 8.06 17.13
C ASN A 54 19.90 8.22 17.43
N GLY A 55 20.32 9.45 17.76
CA GLY A 55 21.68 9.82 18.15
C GLY A 55 22.48 10.55 17.07
N GLU A 56 23.41 11.40 17.49
CA GLU A 56 24.17 12.29 16.58
C GLU A 56 25.08 11.53 15.63
N GLU A 57 25.66 10.40 16.04
CA GLU A 57 26.48 9.58 15.14
C GLU A 57 25.66 9.04 13.96
N ASN A 58 24.45 8.58 14.24
CA ASN A 58 23.51 8.12 13.23
C ASN A 58 23.08 9.27 12.32
N ALA A 59 22.80 10.45 12.88
CA ALA A 59 22.52 11.64 12.08
C ALA A 59 23.68 12.01 11.16
N ARG A 60 24.92 12.00 11.66
CA ARG A 60 26.12 12.28 10.87
C ARG A 60 26.29 11.32 9.70
N ARG A 61 26.07 10.02 9.93
CA ARG A 61 26.15 8.99 8.88
C ARG A 61 25.10 9.20 7.79
N ALA A 62 23.85 9.46 8.18
CA ALA A 62 22.77 9.75 7.23
C ALA A 62 23.04 11.03 6.42
N ILE A 63 23.46 12.12 7.08
CA ILE A 63 23.86 13.37 6.43
C ILE A 63 25.01 13.13 5.45
N SER A 64 26.02 12.36 5.83
CA SER A 64 27.16 12.01 4.98
C SER A 64 26.69 11.28 3.71
N GLY A 65 25.81 10.29 3.85
CA GLY A 65 25.28 9.53 2.72
C GLY A 65 24.47 10.39 1.74
N ILE A 66 23.74 11.39 2.22
CA ILE A 66 23.02 12.37 1.39
C ILE A 66 24.00 13.30 0.68
N ARG A 67 24.95 13.90 1.43
CA ARG A 67 25.94 14.84 0.88
C ARG A 67 26.81 14.20 -0.20
N GLN A 68 27.20 12.94 -0.01
CA GLN A 68 27.95 12.19 -1.01
C GLN A 68 27.20 12.17 -2.36
N ARG A 69 25.94 11.76 -2.36
CA ARG A 69 25.11 11.67 -3.58
C ARG A 69 24.89 13.03 -4.26
N LEU A 70 24.70 14.09 -3.47
CA LEU A 70 24.61 15.46 -4.00
C LEU A 70 25.94 15.93 -4.63
N THR A 71 27.07 15.51 -4.05
CA THR A 71 28.42 15.81 -4.57
C THR A 71 28.71 15.04 -5.86
N GLU A 72 28.23 13.80 -5.95
CA GLU A 72 28.29 12.95 -7.16
C GLU A 72 27.37 13.44 -8.29
N GLY A 73 26.63 14.53 -8.08
CA GLY A 73 25.87 15.22 -9.13
C GLY A 73 24.35 15.07 -9.07
N ALA A 74 23.81 14.42 -8.03
CA ALA A 74 22.36 14.33 -7.88
C ALA A 74 21.73 15.72 -7.61
N ASN A 75 20.69 16.07 -8.38
CA ASN A 75 19.90 17.30 -8.14
C ASN A 75 18.97 17.17 -6.93
N GLU A 76 18.46 15.95 -6.68
CA GLU A 76 17.74 15.58 -5.48
C GLU A 76 18.15 14.17 -5.03
N VAL A 77 18.03 13.91 -3.73
CA VAL A 77 18.28 12.61 -3.11
C VAL A 77 17.03 12.15 -2.40
N THR A 78 16.44 11.07 -2.88
CA THR A 78 15.31 10.41 -2.21
C THR A 78 15.81 9.62 -1.00
N CYS A 79 15.07 9.67 0.10
CA CYS A 79 15.42 9.07 1.38
C CYS A 79 14.34 8.09 1.86
N TYR A 80 14.78 6.92 2.32
CA TYR A 80 13.92 5.86 2.88
C TYR A 80 14.51 5.26 4.16
N ASP A 81 13.69 4.70 5.04
CA ASP A 81 14.12 3.61 5.92
C ASP A 81 13.65 2.25 5.41
N CYS A 82 13.97 1.16 6.12
CA CYS A 82 13.69 -0.20 5.64
C CYS A 82 12.21 -0.43 5.33
N SER A 83 11.32 -0.17 6.29
CA SER A 83 9.88 -0.28 6.09
C SER A 83 9.33 0.85 5.22
N GLY A 84 9.88 2.04 5.34
CA GLY A 84 9.51 3.25 4.62
C GLY A 84 9.65 3.12 3.11
N LEU A 85 10.64 2.36 2.65
CA LEU A 85 10.76 1.97 1.24
C LEU A 85 9.54 1.21 0.74
N ILE A 86 9.05 0.22 1.50
CA ILE A 86 7.86 -0.54 1.13
C ILE A 86 6.61 0.34 1.31
N MET A 87 6.52 1.06 2.43
CA MET A 87 5.38 1.92 2.75
C MET A 87 5.14 3.00 1.70
N ALA A 88 6.21 3.53 1.10
CA ALA A 88 6.13 4.54 0.06
C ALA A 88 5.35 4.07 -1.18
N TYR A 89 5.43 2.78 -1.53
CA TYR A 89 4.63 2.23 -2.62
C TYR A 89 3.22 1.87 -2.14
N ILE A 90 3.08 1.15 -1.03
CA ILE A 90 1.79 0.58 -0.64
C ILE A 90 0.76 1.65 -0.21
N ARG A 91 1.21 2.84 0.22
CA ARG A 91 0.30 3.93 0.62
C ARG A 91 -0.48 4.53 -0.54
N ASP A 92 0.09 4.47 -1.75
CA ASP A 92 -0.58 4.98 -2.95
C ASP A 92 -1.64 3.98 -3.46
N ILE A 93 -1.63 2.74 -2.94
CA ILE A 93 -2.65 1.74 -3.20
C ILE A 93 -3.88 2.04 -2.35
N LYS A 94 -4.88 2.68 -3.00
CA LYS A 94 -6.17 3.02 -2.38
C LYS A 94 -6.79 1.81 -1.69
N GLY A 95 -7.22 2.00 -0.43
CA GLY A 95 -7.97 1.00 0.34
C GLY A 95 -7.13 -0.03 1.08
N TYR A 96 -5.79 -0.01 0.98
CA TYR A 96 -4.95 -1.00 1.66
C TYR A 96 -4.60 -0.61 3.10
N THR A 97 -3.88 0.50 3.29
CA THR A 97 -3.56 1.00 4.63
C THR A 97 -3.35 2.50 4.61
N THR A 98 -3.87 3.18 5.63
CA THR A 98 -3.55 4.58 5.93
C THR A 98 -2.55 4.69 7.08
N ARG A 99 -2.20 3.55 7.71
CA ARG A 99 -1.29 3.50 8.87
C ARG A 99 0.13 3.30 8.42
N ASP A 100 1.06 3.97 9.10
CA ASP A 100 2.48 3.69 8.98
C ASP A 100 2.83 2.37 9.68
N LEU A 101 3.60 1.50 9.00
CA LEU A 101 3.99 0.21 9.53
C LEU A 101 5.50 0.09 9.59
N SER A 102 6.01 -0.34 10.74
CA SER A 102 7.39 -0.80 10.89
C SER A 102 7.59 -2.15 10.18
N ALA A 103 8.85 -2.61 10.05
CA ALA A 103 9.16 -3.95 9.56
C ALA A 103 8.37 -5.05 10.29
N ARG A 104 8.19 -4.93 11.62
CA ARG A 104 7.35 -5.83 12.42
C ARG A 104 5.87 -5.74 12.06
N GLY A 105 5.37 -4.53 11.82
CA GLY A 105 3.98 -4.32 11.39
C GLY A 105 3.71 -4.92 10.02
N LEU A 106 4.64 -4.75 9.07
CA LEU A 106 4.57 -5.37 7.74
C LEU A 106 4.58 -6.90 7.82
N PHE A 107 5.43 -7.48 8.67
CA PHE A 107 5.46 -8.93 8.88
C PHE A 107 4.13 -9.45 9.45
N ALA A 108 3.53 -8.74 10.41
CA ALA A 108 2.29 -9.16 11.07
C ALA A 108 1.06 -9.20 10.14
N ILE A 109 1.07 -8.44 9.05
CA ILE A 109 -0.02 -8.44 8.05
C ILE A 109 0.31 -9.29 6.81
N ALA A 110 1.56 -9.73 6.68
CA ALA A 110 2.00 -10.54 5.57
C ALA A 110 1.77 -12.03 5.87
N LYS A 111 1.59 -12.82 4.82
CA LYS A 111 1.47 -14.27 4.94
C LYS A 111 2.85 -14.89 4.87
N GLU A 112 3.29 -15.51 5.97
CA GLU A 112 4.60 -16.16 6.05
C GLU A 112 4.76 -17.26 4.98
N LYS A 113 5.99 -17.40 4.47
CA LYS A 113 6.35 -18.33 3.39
C LYS A 113 7.68 -19.01 3.67
N ALA A 114 7.86 -20.19 3.07
CA ALA A 114 9.17 -20.83 2.97
C ALA A 114 10.07 -20.08 1.97
N LYS A 115 11.39 -20.15 2.16
CA LYS A 115 12.39 -19.47 1.32
C LYS A 115 12.32 -19.95 -0.13
N GLU A 116 12.07 -21.23 -0.32
CA GLU A 116 12.01 -21.92 -1.61
C GLU A 116 10.77 -21.48 -2.42
N GLY A 117 9.74 -20.97 -1.74
CA GLY A 117 8.52 -20.46 -2.36
C GLY A 117 8.56 -18.96 -2.67
N LEU A 118 9.71 -18.30 -2.52
CA LEU A 118 9.85 -16.88 -2.79
C LEU A 118 9.66 -16.56 -4.27
N ILE A 119 8.79 -15.58 -4.54
CA ILE A 119 8.61 -14.98 -5.87
C ILE A 119 8.89 -13.47 -5.80
N PRO A 120 9.34 -12.82 -6.90
CA PRO A 120 9.59 -11.39 -6.91
C PRO A 120 8.42 -10.58 -6.31
N GLY A 121 8.73 -9.60 -5.48
CA GLY A 121 7.77 -8.81 -4.70
C GLY A 121 7.44 -9.37 -3.31
N ASP A 122 7.88 -10.60 -2.98
CA ASP A 122 7.77 -11.09 -1.60
C ASP A 122 8.71 -10.30 -0.67
N LEU A 123 8.31 -10.15 0.58
CA LEU A 123 9.09 -9.48 1.60
C LEU A 123 10.06 -10.47 2.27
N VAL A 124 11.27 -9.99 2.53
CA VAL A 124 12.31 -10.72 3.26
C VAL A 124 12.65 -9.95 4.52
N PHE A 125 12.82 -10.65 5.64
CA PHE A 125 12.95 -10.04 6.96
C PHE A 125 14.13 -10.59 7.73
N ARG A 126 14.65 -9.76 8.64
CA ARG A 126 15.59 -10.18 9.68
C ARG A 126 14.89 -10.23 11.01
N HIS A 127 15.02 -11.37 11.66
CA HIS A 127 14.59 -11.62 13.03
C HIS A 127 15.82 -11.84 13.90
N ASN A 128 15.92 -11.14 15.03
CA ASN A 128 17.09 -11.23 15.93
C ASN A 128 16.92 -12.26 17.06
N GLY A 129 15.84 -13.03 17.06
CA GLY A 129 15.46 -13.98 18.13
C GLY A 129 14.33 -13.47 19.01
N GLU A 130 14.12 -12.14 19.06
CA GLU A 130 13.05 -11.49 19.83
C GLU A 130 11.99 -10.86 18.92
N LYS A 131 12.43 -10.17 17.86
CA LYS A 131 11.55 -9.42 16.97
C LYS A 131 12.11 -9.26 15.57
N ILE A 132 11.23 -8.89 14.65
CA ILE A 132 11.59 -8.40 13.33
C ILE A 132 12.27 -7.02 13.47
N THR A 133 13.48 -6.89 12.91
CA THR A 133 14.29 -5.68 13.00
C THR A 133 14.51 -5.00 11.65
N HIS A 134 14.31 -5.72 10.55
CA HIS A 134 14.61 -5.22 9.20
C HIS A 134 13.73 -5.90 8.15
N VAL A 135 13.48 -5.20 7.04
CA VAL A 135 12.71 -5.70 5.89
C VAL A 135 13.37 -5.27 4.58
N GLY A 136 13.21 -6.11 3.56
CA GLY A 136 13.53 -5.85 2.16
C GLY A 136 12.53 -6.56 1.25
N VAL A 137 12.75 -6.46 -0.06
CA VAL A 137 11.90 -7.07 -1.08
C VAL A 137 12.74 -8.01 -1.92
N TYR A 138 12.31 -9.26 -2.06
CA TYR A 138 12.89 -10.22 -2.99
C TYR A 138 12.58 -9.80 -4.42
N ILE A 139 13.60 -9.73 -5.28
CA ILE A 139 13.48 -9.27 -6.67
C ILE A 139 13.80 -10.37 -7.69
N GLY A 140 13.88 -11.62 -7.23
CA GLY A 140 14.22 -12.78 -8.08
C GLY A 140 15.70 -13.13 -8.07
N SER A 141 16.01 -14.31 -8.63
CA SER A 141 17.36 -14.83 -8.83
C SER A 141 18.26 -14.80 -7.58
N GLY A 142 17.68 -14.98 -6.38
CA GLY A 142 18.44 -14.96 -5.13
C GLY A 142 18.85 -13.55 -4.66
N TYR A 143 18.23 -12.48 -5.15
CA TYR A 143 18.51 -11.10 -4.73
C TYR A 143 17.33 -10.44 -4.02
N ALA A 144 17.65 -9.54 -3.11
CA ALA A 144 16.71 -8.63 -2.48
C ALA A 144 17.19 -7.18 -2.57
N VAL A 145 16.26 -6.23 -2.54
CA VAL A 145 16.53 -4.79 -2.39
C VAL A 145 16.02 -4.34 -1.04
N ASP A 146 16.85 -3.59 -0.33
CA ASP A 146 16.49 -3.03 0.97
C ASP A 146 17.15 -1.67 1.20
N ALA A 147 16.47 -0.79 1.96
CA ALA A 147 17.11 0.38 2.54
C ALA A 147 17.98 -0.10 3.72
N ARG A 148 19.22 -0.49 3.42
CA ARG A 148 20.11 -1.25 4.31
C ARG A 148 20.52 -0.49 5.56
N GLY A 149 20.71 0.81 5.44
CA GLY A 149 21.18 1.65 6.53
C GLY A 149 21.92 2.86 6.02
N ARG A 150 22.32 3.72 6.96
CA ARG A 150 22.82 5.09 6.72
C ARG A 150 24.01 5.16 5.77
N ASP A 151 24.92 4.19 5.86
CA ASP A 151 26.16 4.21 5.06
C ASP A 151 25.97 3.69 3.64
N SER A 152 24.90 2.92 3.39
CA SER A 152 24.68 2.28 2.08
C SER A 152 23.49 2.87 1.33
N GLY A 153 22.42 3.22 2.04
CA GLY A 153 21.14 3.59 1.43
C GLY A 153 20.36 2.38 0.94
N VAL A 154 19.61 2.54 -0.15
CA VAL A 154 18.89 1.46 -0.83
C VAL A 154 19.82 0.73 -1.78
N ILE A 155 20.02 -0.57 -1.58
CA ILE A 155 20.94 -1.37 -2.40
C ILE A 155 20.36 -2.75 -2.71
N LYS A 156 20.85 -3.36 -3.80
CA LYS A 156 20.57 -4.76 -4.18
C LYS A 156 21.62 -5.70 -3.60
N GLN A 157 21.18 -6.81 -3.00
CA GLN A 157 22.06 -7.73 -2.26
C GLN A 157 21.65 -9.18 -2.45
N ARG A 158 22.61 -10.10 -2.32
CA ARG A 158 22.33 -11.53 -2.34
C ARG A 158 21.60 -11.95 -1.06
N LEU A 159 20.65 -12.87 -1.22
CA LEU A 159 19.79 -13.34 -0.13
C LEU A 159 20.57 -14.14 0.92
N ASP A 160 21.59 -14.89 0.50
CA ASP A 160 22.45 -15.70 1.37
C ASP A 160 23.48 -14.88 2.16
N ALA A 161 23.96 -13.77 1.60
CA ALA A 161 24.97 -12.91 2.22
C ALA A 161 24.40 -11.93 3.28
N ALA A 162 23.07 -11.79 3.36
CA ALA A 162 22.43 -10.69 4.08
C ALA A 162 21.63 -11.11 5.33
N GLY A 163 21.77 -12.36 5.80
CA GLY A 163 21.19 -12.82 7.07
C GLY A 163 19.66 -12.79 7.12
N TRP A 164 18.99 -12.85 5.96
CA TRP A 164 17.52 -12.95 5.90
C TRP A 164 17.06 -14.32 6.41
N ASN A 165 16.12 -14.33 7.34
CA ASN A 165 15.70 -15.56 8.03
C ASN A 165 14.19 -15.69 8.25
N ARG A 166 13.40 -14.76 7.71
CA ARG A 166 11.93 -14.80 7.66
C ARG A 166 11.48 -14.26 6.30
N PHE A 167 10.41 -14.82 5.76
CA PHE A 167 9.93 -14.53 4.41
C PHE A 167 8.42 -14.46 4.42
N ALA A 168 7.81 -13.50 3.72
CA ALA A 168 6.37 -13.39 3.68
C ALA A 168 5.89 -12.74 2.38
N SER A 169 4.66 -13.03 1.98
CA SER A 169 3.99 -12.40 0.85
C SER A 169 2.94 -11.41 1.34
N LEU A 170 2.90 -10.24 0.71
CA LEU A 170 1.75 -9.35 0.83
C LEU A 170 0.68 -9.82 -0.15
N GLU A 171 -0.45 -10.33 0.35
CA GLU A 171 -1.53 -10.85 -0.50
C GLU A 171 -2.07 -9.79 -1.46
N MET A 172 -2.05 -8.52 -1.06
CA MET A 172 -2.44 -7.37 -1.88
C MET A 172 -1.64 -7.20 -3.18
N LEU A 173 -0.41 -7.72 -3.26
CA LEU A 173 0.41 -7.66 -4.47
C LEU A 173 0.02 -8.72 -5.49
N ASN A 174 -0.63 -9.79 -5.03
CA ASN A 174 -1.12 -10.82 -5.92
C ASN A 174 -2.33 -10.22 -6.63
N GLU A 175 -2.23 -10.08 -7.94
CA GLU A 175 -3.41 -9.83 -8.75
C GLU A 175 -4.36 -11.00 -8.52
N HIS A 176 -5.46 -10.70 -7.86
CA HIS A 176 -6.60 -11.58 -7.94
C HIS A 176 -7.12 -11.32 -9.35
N GLY A 177 -6.60 -12.07 -10.32
CA GLY A 177 -7.37 -12.29 -11.54
C GLY A 177 -8.74 -12.71 -11.03
N ILE A 178 -9.78 -11.97 -11.41
CA ILE A 178 -11.16 -12.10 -10.93
C ILE A 178 -11.44 -13.60 -10.80
N SER A 179 -11.27 -14.13 -9.60
CA SER A 179 -11.65 -15.50 -9.35
C SER A 179 -13.17 -15.46 -9.34
N THR A 180 -13.82 -16.52 -9.75
CA THR A 180 -15.28 -16.62 -9.77
C THR A 180 -15.95 -16.37 -8.40
N ALA A 181 -15.18 -16.08 -7.34
CA ALA A 181 -15.62 -15.59 -6.04
C ALA A 181 -15.83 -14.06 -5.96
N ASP A 182 -15.30 -13.24 -6.89
CA ASP A 182 -15.59 -11.79 -6.96
C ASP A 182 -17.00 -11.49 -7.48
N ALA A 183 -17.70 -12.51 -7.97
CA ALA A 183 -19.15 -12.50 -8.13
C ALA A 183 -19.92 -12.44 -6.78
N ALA A 184 -19.24 -12.11 -5.65
CA ALA A 184 -19.86 -11.89 -4.34
C ALA A 184 -19.60 -10.51 -3.70
N MET A 185 -18.82 -9.60 -4.30
CA MET A 185 -18.50 -8.30 -3.69
C MET A 185 -19.60 -7.24 -3.95
N PRO A 186 -19.97 -6.41 -2.95
CA PRO A 186 -20.92 -5.33 -3.16
C PRO A 186 -20.31 -4.24 -4.08
N SER A 187 -21.07 -3.84 -5.09
CA SER A 187 -20.75 -2.75 -6.00
C SER A 187 -21.42 -1.45 -5.54
N TYR A 188 -20.80 -0.30 -5.80
CA TYR A 188 -21.43 0.99 -5.57
C TYR A 188 -22.28 1.36 -6.78
N GLY A 189 -23.51 1.78 -6.54
CA GLY A 189 -24.43 2.14 -7.60
C GLY A 189 -25.34 3.30 -7.27
N ARG A 190 -26.07 3.74 -8.29
CA ARG A 190 -27.09 4.77 -8.21
C ARG A 190 -28.39 4.29 -8.82
N CYS A 191 -29.50 4.65 -8.20
CA CYS A 191 -30.81 4.41 -8.75
C CYS A 191 -31.03 5.29 -10.01
N THR A 192 -31.45 4.70 -11.12
CA THR A 192 -31.74 5.41 -12.38
C THR A 192 -33.24 5.70 -12.58
N GLY A 193 -34.10 4.96 -11.88
CA GLY A 193 -35.56 5.10 -11.96
C GLY A 193 -36.11 6.28 -11.15
N LYS A 194 -37.25 6.83 -11.58
CA LYS A 194 -37.89 7.96 -10.85
C LYS A 194 -38.35 7.54 -9.45
N SER A 195 -38.98 6.36 -9.34
CA SER A 195 -39.39 5.74 -8.08
C SER A 195 -39.26 4.22 -8.24
N VAL A 196 -38.39 3.60 -7.45
CA VAL A 196 -38.07 2.18 -7.53
C VAL A 196 -38.27 1.55 -6.16
N TYR A 197 -39.05 0.49 -6.09
CA TYR A 197 -39.31 -0.18 -4.81
C TYR A 197 -38.13 -1.03 -4.35
N VAL A 198 -37.78 -0.85 -3.08
CA VAL A 198 -36.90 -1.73 -2.32
C VAL A 198 -37.78 -2.68 -1.54
N ARG A 199 -37.65 -3.98 -1.78
CA ARG A 199 -38.54 -5.03 -1.26
C ARG A 199 -37.87 -5.94 -0.24
N SER A 200 -38.65 -6.70 0.51
CA SER A 200 -38.11 -7.68 1.48
C SER A 200 -37.54 -8.94 0.84
N GLY A 201 -37.82 -9.19 -0.45
CA GLY A 201 -37.30 -10.31 -1.22
C GLY A 201 -37.15 -10.00 -2.71
N ALA A 202 -36.44 -10.87 -3.42
CA ALA A 202 -36.12 -10.75 -4.83
C ALA A 202 -37.32 -11.11 -5.73
N GLY A 203 -38.29 -10.19 -5.87
CA GLY A 203 -39.46 -10.39 -6.72
C GLY A 203 -40.52 -9.31 -6.57
N GLY A 204 -41.39 -9.15 -7.58
CA GLY A 204 -42.43 -8.12 -7.60
C GLY A 204 -43.56 -8.31 -6.58
N THR A 205 -43.70 -9.50 -6.02
CA THR A 205 -44.76 -9.89 -5.07
C THR A 205 -44.36 -9.67 -3.61
N TYR A 206 -43.08 -9.45 -3.32
CA TYR A 206 -42.61 -9.23 -1.95
C TYR A 206 -43.01 -7.85 -1.41
N PRO A 207 -43.30 -7.73 -0.10
CA PRO A 207 -43.59 -6.46 0.55
C PRO A 207 -42.57 -5.36 0.25
N ILE A 208 -43.08 -4.14 0.06
CA ILE A 208 -42.26 -2.94 -0.18
C ILE A 208 -41.77 -2.43 1.18
N LEU A 209 -40.44 -2.30 1.33
CA LEU A 209 -39.79 -1.77 2.52
C LEU A 209 -39.49 -0.27 2.40
N ALA A 210 -39.12 0.18 1.20
CA ALA A 210 -38.87 1.59 0.89
C ALA A 210 -38.98 1.88 -0.60
N THR A 211 -38.83 3.16 -0.96
CA THR A 211 -38.77 3.63 -2.34
C THR A 211 -37.48 4.42 -2.54
N ALA A 212 -36.65 3.96 -3.47
CA ALA A 212 -35.46 4.66 -3.96
C ALA A 212 -35.83 5.59 -5.13
N HIS A 213 -35.17 6.73 -5.23
CA HIS A 213 -35.38 7.73 -6.27
C HIS A 213 -34.12 7.92 -7.11
N ARG A 214 -34.28 8.51 -8.29
CA ARG A 214 -33.17 8.74 -9.21
C ARG A 214 -32.03 9.51 -8.52
N GLY A 215 -30.82 8.98 -8.62
CA GLY A 215 -29.62 9.54 -8.03
C GLY A 215 -29.31 9.05 -6.62
N ASP A 216 -30.25 8.37 -5.94
CA ASP A 216 -30.01 7.74 -4.65
C ASP A 216 -28.86 6.73 -4.75
N ARG A 217 -27.94 6.83 -3.81
CA ARG A 217 -26.71 6.03 -3.76
C ARG A 217 -26.92 4.78 -2.92
N LEU A 218 -26.41 3.65 -3.39
CA LEU A 218 -26.59 2.35 -2.75
C LEU A 218 -25.37 1.45 -2.94
N LEU A 219 -25.24 0.46 -2.07
CA LEU A 219 -24.37 -0.70 -2.27
C LEU A 219 -25.23 -1.86 -2.77
N ALA A 220 -24.80 -2.57 -3.82
CA ALA A 220 -25.51 -3.69 -4.41
C ALA A 220 -24.64 -4.94 -4.41
N LEU A 221 -25.07 -5.99 -3.71
CA LEU A 221 -24.48 -7.32 -3.88
C LEU A 221 -24.74 -7.83 -5.30
N PRO A 222 -23.95 -8.78 -5.80
CA PRO A 222 -24.05 -9.24 -7.18
C PRO A 222 -25.46 -9.73 -7.56
N GLU A 223 -25.77 -9.57 -8.84
CA GLU A 223 -27.10 -9.85 -9.36
C GLU A 223 -27.44 -11.34 -9.20
N GLN A 224 -28.65 -11.61 -8.73
CA GLN A 224 -29.25 -12.94 -8.71
C GLN A 224 -30.63 -12.85 -9.35
N ASN A 225 -30.80 -13.46 -10.53
CA ASN A 225 -32.07 -13.53 -11.26
C ASN A 225 -32.74 -12.16 -11.51
N GLY A 226 -31.98 -11.12 -11.90
CA GLY A 226 -32.53 -9.78 -12.16
C GLY A 226 -32.71 -8.89 -10.93
N TRP A 227 -32.23 -9.32 -9.75
CA TRP A 227 -32.34 -8.59 -8.49
C TRP A 227 -31.00 -8.50 -7.77
N HIS A 228 -30.77 -7.39 -7.07
CA HIS A 228 -29.68 -7.23 -6.12
C HIS A 228 -30.23 -7.17 -4.71
N ARG A 229 -29.53 -7.78 -3.76
CA ARG A 229 -29.64 -7.37 -2.36
C ARG A 229 -28.83 -6.09 -2.18
N ILE A 230 -29.46 -5.04 -1.69
CA ILE A 230 -28.87 -3.70 -1.59
C ILE A 230 -28.85 -3.19 -0.15
N ALA A 231 -27.98 -2.22 0.11
CA ALA A 231 -28.02 -1.34 1.27
C ALA A 231 -28.16 0.12 0.79
N ILE A 232 -29.17 0.83 1.28
CA ILE A 232 -29.53 2.18 0.84
C ILE A 232 -30.01 3.03 2.02
N CYS A 233 -29.68 4.32 2.00
CA CYS A 233 -30.21 5.27 2.98
C CYS A 233 -31.52 5.86 2.46
N CYS A 234 -32.62 5.60 3.15
CA CYS A 234 -33.93 6.16 2.85
C CYS A 234 -34.42 6.98 4.05
N LYS A 235 -34.75 8.27 3.83
CA LYS A 235 -35.21 9.19 4.89
C LYS A 235 -34.30 9.21 6.13
N GLY A 236 -32.97 9.18 5.91
CA GLY A 236 -31.97 9.21 6.99
C GLY A 236 -31.76 7.88 7.73
N LYS A 237 -32.41 6.79 7.32
CA LYS A 237 -32.23 5.46 7.89
C LYS A 237 -31.61 4.51 6.88
N LEU A 238 -30.59 3.77 7.31
CA LEU A 238 -30.00 2.70 6.52
C LEU A 238 -30.96 1.50 6.51
N LEU A 239 -31.32 1.04 5.31
CA LEU A 239 -32.16 -0.12 5.07
C LEU A 239 -31.40 -1.13 4.20
N THR A 240 -31.61 -2.41 4.46
CA THR A 240 -31.24 -3.48 3.53
C THR A 240 -32.50 -4.13 2.95
N GLY A 241 -32.47 -4.45 1.65
CA GLY A 241 -33.59 -5.06 0.94
C GLY A 241 -33.20 -5.46 -0.47
N TYR A 242 -34.16 -5.69 -1.35
CA TYR A 242 -33.93 -6.12 -2.73
C TYR A 242 -34.45 -5.11 -3.73
N MET A 243 -33.66 -4.85 -4.77
CA MET A 243 -34.02 -3.93 -5.84
C MET A 243 -33.70 -4.55 -7.21
N SER A 244 -34.50 -4.25 -8.22
CA SER A 244 -34.30 -4.79 -9.57
C SER A 244 -33.03 -4.21 -10.20
N ALA A 245 -32.23 -5.09 -10.79
CA ALA A 245 -30.94 -4.77 -11.43
C ALA A 245 -31.04 -3.70 -12.51
N LYS A 246 -32.13 -3.72 -13.27
CA LYS A 246 -32.37 -2.79 -14.38
C LYS A 246 -32.41 -1.31 -13.97
N TYR A 247 -32.51 -1.00 -12.68
CA TYR A 247 -32.55 0.37 -12.17
C TYR A 247 -31.28 0.80 -11.43
N ILE A 248 -30.19 0.04 -11.54
CA ILE A 248 -28.90 0.36 -10.92
C ILE A 248 -27.89 0.67 -12.02
N GLU A 249 -27.30 1.86 -11.94
CA GLU A 249 -26.11 2.21 -12.70
C GLU A 249 -24.91 2.20 -11.77
N TYR A 250 -23.83 1.55 -12.20
CA TYR A 250 -22.59 1.43 -11.43
C TYR A 250 -21.67 2.61 -11.73
N ALA A 251 -20.96 3.09 -10.70
CA ALA A 251 -20.00 4.19 -10.81
C ALA A 251 -18.55 3.68 -10.88
#